data_AF-A0A661LXI8-F1
#
_entry.id   AF-A0A661LXI8-F1
#
_cell.length_a   1.000
_cell.length_b   1.000
_cell.length_c   1.000
_cell.angle_alpha   90.00
_cell.angle_beta   90.00
_cell.angle_gamma   90.00
#
_symmetry.space_group_name_H-M   'P 1'
#
loop_
_entity.id
_entity.type
_entity.pdbx_description
1 polymer ?
#
loop_
_entity_poly.entity_id
_entity_poly.type
_entity_poly.pdbx_seq_one_letter_code
_entity_poly.pdbx_strand_id
1 'polypeptide(L)'
;PLPLGGGWGLRVFPYRVIRHAVTALNRAGHPALFYVHPREFDRRNPKVSLPLSRRFVLNARVARTGQRLCRLLEDFRFTTVARYLESSIA
;
A
#
# COMPACT_ATOMS: atom_id res chain seq x y z
N PRO A 1 -13.86 -3.27 -6.48
CA PRO A 1 -12.58 -2.65 -6.03
C PRO A 1 -11.53 -3.71 -5.67
N LEU A 2 -10.39 -3.73 -6.37
CA LEU A 2 -9.27 -4.61 -5.98
C LEU A 2 -8.66 -4.12 -4.65
N PRO A 3 -8.27 -5.01 -3.72
CA PRO A 3 -7.71 -4.63 -2.42
C PRO A 3 -6.24 -4.19 -2.55
N LEU A 4 -6.00 -3.09 -3.28
CA LEU A 4 -4.67 -2.57 -3.62
C LEU A 4 -4.12 -1.62 -2.55
N GLY A 5 -4.99 -1.06 -1.72
CA GLY A 5 -4.64 -0.11 -0.66
C GLY A 5 -4.06 -0.74 0.60
N GLY A 6 -4.31 -2.03 0.84
CA GLY A 6 -3.77 -2.74 1.99
C GLY A 6 -2.32 -3.17 1.77
N GLY A 7 -1.60 -3.34 2.88
CA GLY A 7 -0.23 -3.84 2.90
C GLY A 7 0.13 -4.98 1.95
N TRP A 8 -0.73 -5.99 1.89
CA TRP A 8 -0.57 -7.12 0.98
C TRP A 8 -0.68 -6.72 -0.51
N GLY A 9 -1.62 -5.83 -0.83
CA GLY A 9 -1.80 -5.30 -2.18
C GLY A 9 -0.56 -4.58 -2.67
N LEU A 10 0.01 -3.71 -1.84
CA LEU A 10 1.23 -2.96 -2.14
C LEU A 10 2.46 -3.86 -2.33
N ARG A 11 2.50 -5.04 -1.68
CA ARG A 11 3.58 -6.04 -1.81
C ARG A 11 3.45 -6.92 -3.05
N VAL A 12 2.25 -7.37 -3.37
CA VAL A 12 2.02 -8.39 -4.40
C VAL A 12 1.95 -7.80 -5.80
N PHE A 13 1.19 -6.71 -5.97
CA PHE A 13 0.90 -6.19 -7.30
C PHE A 13 2.05 -5.36 -7.89
N PRO A 14 2.24 -5.37 -9.23
CA PRO A 14 3.16 -4.45 -9.89
C PRO A 14 2.75 -2.99 -9.68
N TYR A 15 3.72 -2.08 -9.55
CA TYR A 15 3.46 -0.65 -9.35
C TYR A 15 2.56 -0.04 -10.44
N ARG A 16 2.72 -0.49 -11.69
CA ARG A 16 1.89 -0.02 -12.82
C ARG A 16 0.40 -0.30 -12.61
N VAL A 17 0.06 -1.45 -12.01
CA VAL A 17 -1.33 -1.84 -11.70
C VAL A 17 -1.88 -0.94 -10.59
N ILE A 18 -1.07 -0.71 -9.54
CA ILE A 18 -1.43 0.18 -8.43
C ILE A 18 -1.68 1.60 -8.95
N ARG A 19 -0.74 2.15 -9.72
CA ARG A 19 -0.84 3.48 -10.33
C ARG A 19 -2.10 3.61 -11.20
N HIS A 20 -2.39 2.61 -12.04
CA HIS A 20 -3.58 2.63 -12.89
C HIS A 20 -4.87 2.65 -12.06
N ALA A 21 -4.95 1.83 -11.01
CA ALA A 21 -6.12 1.80 -10.14
C ALA A 21 -6.32 3.10 -9.34
N VAL A 22 -5.24 3.69 -8.82
CA VAL A 22 -5.30 5.00 -8.14
C VAL A 22 -5.78 6.08 -9.11
N THR A 23 -5.21 6.14 -10.32
CA THR A 23 -5.62 7.11 -11.33
C THR A 23 -7.09 6.92 -11.72
N ALA A 24 -7.56 5.68 -11.86
CA ALA A 24 -8.96 5.39 -12.19
C ALA A 24 -9.91 5.85 -11.07
N LEU A 25 -9.59 5.56 -9.81
CA LEU A 25 -10.36 6.03 -8.65
C LEU A 25 -10.41 7.56 -8.58
N ASN A 26 -9.24 8.21 -8.68
CA ASN A 26 -9.16 9.66 -8.62
C ASN A 26 -9.94 10.34 -9.76
N ARG A 27 -9.94 9.76 -10.97
CA ARG A 27 -10.75 10.23 -12.11
C ARG A 27 -12.26 10.05 -11.89
N ALA A 28 -12.66 9.04 -11.13
CA ALA A 28 -14.04 8.83 -10.72
C ALA A 28 -14.46 9.73 -9.54
N GLY A 29 -13.58 10.63 -9.07
CA GLY A 29 -13.86 11.52 -7.94
C GLY A 29 -13.72 10.86 -6.57
N HIS A 30 -13.14 9.66 -6.50
CA HIS A 30 -12.95 8.94 -5.24
C HIS A 30 -11.46 8.84 -4.91
N PRO A 31 -11.01 9.29 -3.71
CA PRO A 31 -9.61 9.14 -3.34
C PRO A 31 -9.26 7.67 -3.11
N ALA A 32 -8.07 7.27 -3.56
CA ALA A 32 -7.51 5.97 -3.17
C ALA A 32 -7.01 6.01 -1.72
N LEU A 33 -7.42 5.04 -0.90
CA LEU A 33 -6.96 4.89 0.48
C LEU A 33 -5.84 3.85 0.56
N PHE A 34 -4.74 4.22 1.22
CA PHE A 34 -3.63 3.32 1.51
C PHE A 34 -3.46 3.13 3.01
N TYR A 35 -3.31 1.88 3.44
CA TYR A 35 -3.04 1.51 4.81
C TYR A 35 -1.87 0.53 4.85
N VAL A 36 -0.81 0.93 5.55
CA VAL A 36 0.46 0.20 5.63
C VAL A 36 0.85 0.03 7.09
N HIS A 37 1.27 -1.19 7.47
CA HIS A 37 1.81 -1.44 8.80
C HIS A 37 3.33 -1.15 8.88
N PRO A 38 3.88 -0.81 10.06
CA PRO A 38 5.33 -0.67 10.22
C PRO A 38 6.11 -1.94 9.84
N ARG A 39 5.55 -3.12 10.15
CA ARG A 39 6.11 -4.44 9.82
C ARG A 39 6.32 -4.68 8.31
N GLU A 40 5.69 -3.86 7.47
CA GLU A 40 5.77 -3.99 6.01
C GLU A 40 7.02 -3.36 5.40
N PHE A 41 7.71 -2.54 6.20
CA PHE A 41 8.97 -1.89 5.87
C PHE A 41 10.13 -2.48 6.68
N ASP A 42 9.84 -3.15 7.79
CA ASP A 42 10.86 -3.70 8.68
C ASP A 42 11.48 -5.01 8.15
N ARG A 43 12.76 -4.94 7.79
CA ARG A 43 13.59 -6.08 7.36
C ARG A 43 14.10 -6.94 8.52
N ARG A 44 13.94 -6.49 9.78
CA ARG A 44 14.45 -7.16 10.98
C ARG A 44 13.41 -8.06 11.65
N ASN A 45 12.48 -8.64 10.88
CA ASN A 45 11.57 -9.64 11.43
C ASN A 45 12.39 -10.82 12.00
N PRO A 46 12.13 -11.25 13.26
CA PRO A 46 12.81 -12.40 13.83
C PRO A 46 12.59 -13.62 12.94
N LYS A 47 13.67 -14.36 12.65
CA LYS A 47 13.61 -15.56 11.80
C LYS A 47 12.92 -16.67 12.59
N VAL A 48 11.60 -16.75 12.47
CA VAL A 48 10.82 -17.83 13.07
C VAL A 48 10.91 -19.07 12.17
N SER A 49 11.26 -20.22 12.74
CA SER A 49 11.20 -21.50 12.04
C SER A 49 9.74 -21.84 11.76
N LEU A 50 9.33 -21.69 10.51
CA LEU A 50 7.97 -21.93 10.03
C LEU A 50 8.02 -22.67 8.69
N PRO A 51 6.97 -23.45 8.35
CA PRO A 51 6.81 -24.03 7.02
C PRO A 51 6.99 -22.98 5.92
N LEU A 52 7.61 -23.36 4.79
CA LEU A 52 7.97 -22.48 3.68
C LEU A 52 6.81 -21.59 3.20
N SER A 53 5.58 -22.11 3.19
CA SER A 53 4.36 -21.37 2.85
C SER A 53 4.08 -20.19 3.78
N ARG A 54 4.14 -20.42 5.10
CA ARG A 54 3.98 -19.37 6.12
C ARG A 54 5.15 -18.40 6.11
N ARG A 55 6.36 -18.91 5.86
CA ARG A 55 7.58 -18.10 5.73
C ARG A 55 7.50 -17.16 4.52
N PHE A 56 6.89 -17.60 3.42
CA PHE A 56 6.62 -16.77 2.25
C PHE A 56 5.63 -15.66 2.58
N VAL A 57 4.49 -15.96 3.22
CA VAL A 57 3.52 -14.91 3.60
C VAL A 57 4.13 -13.87 4.55
N LEU A 58 4.96 -14.32 5.50
CA LEU A 58 5.58 -13.44 6.49
C LEU A 58 6.72 -12.58 5.92
N ASN A 59 7.51 -13.12 4.99
CA ASN A 59 8.75 -12.47 4.52
C ASN A 59 8.69 -12.02 3.06
N ALA A 60 7.66 -12.36 2.28
CA ALA A 60 7.59 -11.99 0.88
C ALA A 60 7.55 -10.46 0.74
N ARG A 61 8.59 -9.95 0.08
CA ARG A 61 8.64 -8.66 -0.62
C ARG A 61 8.59 -7.38 0.23
N VAL A 62 8.81 -7.46 1.55
CA VAL A 62 9.06 -6.31 2.45
C VAL A 62 10.08 -5.33 1.84
N ALA A 63 11.12 -5.84 1.17
CA ALA A 63 12.18 -5.01 0.59
C ALA A 63 11.73 -4.04 -0.51
N ARG A 64 10.63 -4.32 -1.23
CA ARG A 64 10.14 -3.48 -2.35
C ARG A 64 8.98 -2.57 -1.95
N THR A 65 8.34 -2.81 -0.81
CA THR A 65 7.19 -2.04 -0.32
C THR A 65 7.58 -0.57 -0.07
N GLY A 66 8.74 -0.32 0.54
CA GLY A 66 9.24 1.03 0.79
C GLY A 66 9.45 1.85 -0.47
N GLN A 67 10.15 1.29 -1.47
CA GLN A 67 10.39 1.97 -2.76
C GLN A 67 9.08 2.30 -3.49
N ARG A 68 8.08 1.40 -3.42
CA ARG A 68 6.76 1.64 -4.01
C ARG A 68 6.00 2.73 -3.28
N LEU A 69 6.11 2.80 -1.95
CA LEU A 69 5.52 3.88 -1.17
C LEU A 69 6.14 5.23 -1.51
N CYS A 70 7.48 5.32 -1.56
CA CYS A 70 8.16 6.55 -1.99
C CYS A 70 7.66 7.00 -3.37
N ARG A 71 7.60 6.07 -4.32
CA ARG A 71 7.11 6.37 -5.67
C ARG A 71 5.64 6.80 -5.71
N LEU A 72 4.79 6.20 -4.86
CA LEU A 72 3.40 6.66 -4.71
C LEU A 72 3.35 8.10 -4.22
N LEU A 73 4.13 8.43 -3.18
CA LEU A 73 4.20 9.78 -2.60
C LEU A 73 4.74 10.83 -3.59
N GLU A 74 5.57 10.42 -4.54
CA GLU A 74 6.05 11.27 -5.64
C GLU A 74 5.00 11.44 -6.74
N ASP A 75 4.34 10.37 -7.15
CA ASP A 75 3.41 10.35 -8.28
C ASP A 75 2.03 10.97 -7.95
N PHE A 76 1.64 11.06 -6.68
CA PHE A 76 0.29 11.47 -6.26
C PHE A 76 0.29 12.46 -5.09
N ARG A 77 -0.80 13.22 -4.97
CA ARG A 77 -1.07 14.06 -3.80
C ARG A 77 -1.82 13.26 -2.75
N PHE A 78 -1.33 13.35 -1.52
CA PHE A 78 -1.95 12.73 -0.35
C PHE A 78 -2.54 13.77 0.57
N THR A 79 -3.61 13.38 1.25
CA THR A 79 -4.21 14.12 2.35
C THR A 79 -4.49 13.13 3.49
N THR A 80 -4.74 13.65 4.68
CA THR A 80 -5.20 12.83 5.80
C THR A 80 -6.68 12.50 5.65
N VAL A 81 -7.12 11.36 6.20
CA VAL A 81 -8.54 11.02 6.25
C VAL A 81 -9.35 12.12 6.95
N ALA A 82 -8.84 12.69 8.05
CA ALA A 82 -9.48 13.80 8.77
C ALA A 82 -9.77 15.00 7.85
N ARG A 83 -8.73 15.54 7.20
CA ARG A 83 -8.85 16.66 6.25
C ARG A 83 -9.78 16.35 5.07
N TYR A 84 -9.79 15.11 4.56
CA TYR A 84 -10.71 14.73 3.50
C TYR A 84 -12.17 14.77 3.97
N LEU A 85 -12.45 14.23 5.17
CA LEU A 85 -13.80 14.26 5.75
C LEU A 85 -14.28 15.69 6.01
N GLU A 86 -13.42 16.56 6.53
CA GLU A 86 -13.73 17.99 6.72
C GLU A 86 -14.13 18.66 5.39
N SER A 87 -13.39 18.40 4.30
CA SER A 87 -13.70 18.97 2.98
C SER A 87 -14.89 18.34 2.25
N SER A 88 -15.36 17.17 2.69
CA SER A 88 -16.43 16.41 2.01
C SER A 88 -17.80 16.57 2.67
N ILE A 89 -17.84 17.10 3.89
CA ILE A 89 -19.06 17.31 4.69
C ILE A 89 -19.54 18.78 4.59
N ALA A 90 -18.69 19.69 4.10
CA ALA A 90 -19.04 21.07 3.77
C ALA A 90 -19.68 21.16 2.38
#